data_AF-A0A1Q6Z4D9-F1
#
_entry.id   AF-A0A1Q6Z4D9-F1
#
_cell.length_a   1.000
_cell.length_b   1.000
_cell.length_c   1.000
_cell.angle_alpha   90.00
_cell.angle_beta   90.00
_cell.angle_gamma   90.00
#
_symmetry.space_group_name_H-M   'P 1'
#
loop_
_entity.id
_entity.type
_entity.pdbx_description
1 polymer ?
#
loop_
_entity_poly.entity_id
_entity_poly.type
_entity_poly.pdbx_seq_one_letter_code
_entity_poly.pdbx_strand_id
1 'polypeptide(L)'
;MRRDSTRVIYDILVLAERGASKTQIVYRGNLNFRFAGPYIDFLLERDLVRLESKAAGRVPSYHLTERGVRFLRLLSQVEAELVGFSP
;
A
#
# COMPACT_ATOMS: atom_id res chain seq x y z
N MET A 1 1.60 15.37 -13.72
CA MET A 1 2.38 14.11 -13.67
C MET A 1 1.50 13.02 -13.09
N ARG A 2 1.16 11.98 -13.85
CA ARG A 2 0.45 10.82 -13.28
C ARG A 2 1.43 10.17 -12.29
N ARG A 3 1.03 9.93 -11.04
CA ARG A 3 1.82 9.05 -10.17
C ARG A 3 1.91 7.70 -10.87
N ASP A 4 3.12 7.18 -11.01
CA ASP A 4 3.34 5.82 -11.47
C ASP A 4 2.57 4.86 -10.54
N SER A 5 1.81 3.95 -11.12
CA SER A 5 1.03 2.95 -10.38
C SER A 5 1.93 2.15 -9.43
N THR A 6 3.19 1.93 -9.79
CA THR A 6 4.21 1.28 -8.96
C THR A 6 4.47 2.08 -7.68
N ARG A 7 4.58 3.41 -7.78
CA ARG A 7 4.81 4.26 -6.60
C ARG A 7 3.61 4.28 -5.67
N VAL A 8 2.40 4.31 -6.22
CA VAL A 8 1.17 4.22 -5.43
C VAL A 8 1.11 2.90 -4.68
N ILE A 9 1.39 1.78 -5.36
CA ILE A 9 1.44 0.46 -4.75
C ILE A 9 2.48 0.42 -3.63
N TYR A 10 3.68 0.92 -3.88
CA TYR A 10 4.75 0.99 -2.89
C TYR A 10 4.31 1.76 -1.63
N ASP A 11 3.79 2.98 -1.79
CA ASP A 11 3.34 3.82 -0.67
C ASP A 11 2.25 3.11 0.16
N ILE A 12 1.30 2.40 -0.47
CA ILE A 12 0.25 1.65 0.24
C ILE A 12 0.86 0.49 1.04
N LEU A 13 1.79 -0.27 0.43
CA LEU A 13 2.42 -1.41 1.08
C LEU A 13 3.27 -0.98 2.29
N VAL A 14 3.99 0.15 2.19
CA VAL A 14 4.71 0.76 3.31
C VAL A 14 3.77 1.12 4.45
N LEU A 15 2.61 1.73 4.14
CA LEU A 15 1.61 2.05 5.17
C LEU A 15 1.03 0.78 5.82
N ALA A 16 0.81 -0.28 5.04
CA ALA A 16 0.26 -1.54 5.52
C ALA A 16 1.24 -2.37 6.38
N GLU A 17 2.54 -2.06 6.38
CA GLU A 17 3.54 -2.78 7.20
C GLU A 17 3.23 -2.71 8.70
N ARG A 18 2.65 -1.60 9.17
CA ARG A 18 2.21 -1.41 10.56
C ARG A 18 0.70 -1.49 10.75
N GLY A 19 -0.02 -1.86 9.70
CA GLY A 19 -1.47 -1.73 9.62
C GLY A 19 -1.91 -0.33 9.23
N ALA A 20 -2.73 -0.22 8.19
CA ALA A 20 -3.32 1.05 7.78
C ALA A 20 -4.81 0.91 7.49
N SER A 21 -5.62 1.82 8.01
CA SER A 21 -7.03 1.94 7.59
C SER A 21 -7.14 2.48 6.17
N LYS A 22 -8.29 2.26 5.51
CA LYS A 22 -8.59 2.85 4.20
C LYS A 22 -8.42 4.38 4.22
N THR A 23 -8.85 5.01 5.30
CA THR A 23 -8.69 6.46 5.53
C THR A 23 -7.20 6.84 5.55
N GLN A 24 -6.37 6.15 6.33
CA GLN A 24 -4.93 6.43 6.36
C GLN A 24 -4.27 6.23 4.99
N ILE A 25 -4.67 5.22 4.21
CA ILE A 25 -4.19 4.99 2.85
C ILE A 25 -4.53 6.17 1.93
N VAL A 26 -5.78 6.63 1.94
CA VAL A 26 -6.22 7.78 1.12
C VAL A 26 -5.45 9.04 1.50
N TYR A 27 -5.43 9.38 2.80
CA TYR A 27 -4.83 10.63 3.27
C TYR A 27 -3.30 10.63 3.18
N ARG A 28 -2.62 9.53 3.56
CA ARG A 28 -1.15 9.48 3.60
C ARG A 28 -0.53 9.06 2.26
N GLY A 29 -1.27 8.30 1.44
CA GLY A 29 -0.84 7.95 0.09
C GLY A 29 -0.96 9.11 -0.91
N ASN A 30 -1.43 10.29 -0.47
CA ASN A 30 -1.76 11.44 -1.34
C ASN A 30 -2.62 11.02 -2.54
N LEU A 31 -3.53 10.06 -2.31
CA LEU A 31 -4.42 9.52 -3.33
C LEU A 31 -5.76 10.23 -3.20
N ASN A 32 -6.33 10.66 -4.32
CA ASN A 32 -7.75 10.99 -4.32
C ASN A 32 -8.54 9.72 -3.96
N PHE A 33 -9.50 9.85 -3.04
CA PHE A 33 -10.33 8.76 -2.52
C PHE A 33 -10.86 7.83 -3.62
N ARG A 34 -11.21 8.39 -4.79
CA ARG A 34 -11.71 7.64 -5.94
C ARG A 34 -10.69 6.65 -6.54
N PHE A 35 -9.40 6.92 -6.39
CA PHE A 35 -8.34 6.07 -6.95
C PHE A 35 -7.79 5.04 -5.95
N ALA A 36 -7.94 5.24 -4.64
CA ALA A 36 -7.41 4.30 -3.66
C ALA A 36 -8.11 2.93 -3.66
N GLY A 37 -9.42 2.89 -3.97
CA GLY A 37 -10.20 1.66 -4.03
C GLY A 37 -9.59 0.60 -4.97
N PRO A 38 -9.47 0.88 -6.27
CA PRO A 38 -8.91 -0.07 -7.23
C PRO A 38 -7.51 -0.59 -6.87
N TYR A 39 -6.65 0.23 -6.25
CA TYR A 39 -5.34 -0.24 -5.77
C TYR A 39 -5.47 -1.19 -4.59
N ILE A 40 -6.31 -0.89 -3.60
CA ILE A 40 -6.52 -1.77 -2.44
C ILE A 40 -7.13 -3.09 -2.91
N ASP A 41 -8.13 -3.05 -3.79
CA ASP A 41 -8.78 -4.25 -4.33
C ASP A 41 -7.77 -5.12 -5.07
N PHE A 42 -6.94 -4.51 -5.94
CA PHE A 42 -5.84 -5.22 -6.60
C PHE A 42 -4.86 -5.87 -5.60
N LEU A 43 -4.48 -5.16 -4.53
CA LEU A 43 -3.55 -5.71 -3.53
C LEU A 43 -4.16 -6.86 -2.72
N LEU A 44 -5.47 -6.81 -2.44
CA LEU A 44 -6.21 -7.90 -1.81
C LEU A 44 -6.31 -9.12 -2.74
N GLU A 45 -6.71 -8.91 -4.00
CA GLU A 45 -6.81 -9.96 -5.03
C GLU A 45 -5.47 -10.66 -5.27
N ARG A 46 -4.37 -9.92 -5.16
CA ARG A 46 -3.00 -10.44 -5.29
C ARG A 46 -2.44 -10.98 -3.98
N ASP A 47 -3.23 -11.08 -2.91
CA ASP A 47 -2.77 -11.58 -1.61
C ASP A 47 -1.49 -10.85 -1.12
N LEU A 48 -1.39 -9.55 -1.38
CA LEU A 48 -0.29 -8.71 -0.91
C LEU A 48 -0.64 -8.01 0.40
N VAL A 49 -1.93 -7.73 0.59
CA VAL A 49 -2.47 -7.25 1.87
C VAL A 49 -3.66 -8.10 2.28
N ARG A 50 -3.94 -8.13 3.57
CA ARG A 50 -5.14 -8.72 4.15
C ARG A 50 -5.88 -7.68 4.99
N LEU A 51 -7.20 -7.75 5.00
CA LEU A 51 -8.01 -6.93 5.88
C LEU A 51 -8.13 -7.60 7.25
N GLU A 52 -7.59 -6.97 8.28
CA GLU A 52 -7.83 -7.37 9.67
C GLU A 52 -8.94 -6.50 10.26
N SER A 53 -10.10 -7.11 10.47
CA SER A 53 -11.19 -6.52 11.24
C SER A 53 -11.09 -7.04 12.67
N LYS A 54 -10.61 -6.21 13.61
CA LYS A 54 -10.64 -6.58 15.03
C LYS A 54 -12.07 -6.41 15.56
N ALA A 55 -12.44 -7.27 16.50
CA ALA A 55 -13.76 -7.29 17.15
C ALA A 55 -14.26 -5.91 17.59
N ALA A 56 -15.60 -5.78 17.65
CA ALA A 56 -16.41 -4.61 17.98
C ALA A 56 -15.66 -3.33 18.40
N GLY A 57 -15.62 -2.35 17.48
CA GLY A 57 -15.26 -0.97 17.77
C GLY A 57 -13.92 -0.46 17.22
N ARG A 58 -13.10 -1.30 16.57
CA ARG A 58 -11.88 -0.84 15.90
C ARG A 58 -12.09 -0.64 14.39
N VAL A 59 -11.46 0.40 13.85
CA VAL A 59 -11.44 0.65 12.41
C VAL A 59 -10.68 -0.49 11.72
N PRO A 60 -11.24 -1.11 10.67
CA PRO A 60 -10.55 -2.14 9.90
C PRO A 60 -9.21 -1.63 9.35
N SER A 61 -8.19 -2.47 9.40
CA SER A 61 -6.84 -2.14 8.95
C SER A 61 -6.30 -3.18 7.99
N TYR A 62 -5.67 -2.72 6.91
CA TYR A 62 -4.94 -3.55 5.97
C TYR A 62 -3.53 -3.81 6.49
N HIS A 63 -3.12 -5.07 6.52
CA HIS A 63 -1.79 -5.52 6.91
C HIS A 63 -1.14 -6.28 5.77
N LEU A 64 0.18 -6.23 5.67
CA LEU A 64 0.90 -7.07 4.71
C LEU A 64 0.68 -8.55 5.02
N THR A 65 0.51 -9.34 3.96
CA THR A 65 0.69 -10.80 4.03
C THR A 65 2.19 -11.13 3.96
N GLU A 66 2.57 -12.39 4.16
CA GLU A 66 3.96 -12.80 3.93
C GLU A 66 4.43 -12.54 2.49
N ARG A 67 3.53 -12.74 1.52
CA ARG A 67 3.77 -12.41 0.11
C ARG A 67 3.94 -10.90 -0.07
N GLY A 68 3.10 -10.11 0.58
CA GLY A 68 3.20 -8.66 0.64
C GLY A 68 4.54 -8.16 1.15
N VAL A 69 5.03 -8.73 2.26
CA VAL A 69 6.34 -8.39 2.83
C VAL A 69 7.47 -8.67 1.82
N ARG A 70 7.46 -9.84 1.17
CA ARG A 70 8.46 -10.17 0.14
C ARG A 70 8.41 -9.21 -1.04
N PHE A 71 7.20 -8.89 -1.51
CA PHE A 71 7.01 -7.98 -2.64
C PHE A 71 7.45 -6.55 -2.31
N LEU A 72 7.12 -6.05 -1.11
CA LEU A 72 7.57 -4.75 -0.64
C LEU A 72 9.10 -4.67 -0.59
N ARG A 73 9.79 -5.71 -0.10
CA ARG A 73 11.26 -5.75 -0.09
C ARG A 73 11.87 -5.60 -1.50
N LEU A 74 11.30 -6.28 -2.50
CA LEU A 74 11.75 -6.15 -3.89
C LEU A 74 11.55 -4.73 -4.42
N LEU A 75 10.38 -4.13 -4.15
CA LEU A 75 10.13 -2.74 -4.54
C LEU A 75 11.05 -1.76 -3.80
N SER A 76 11.33 -1.97 -2.52
CA SER A 76 12.27 -1.15 -1.76
C SER A 76 13.69 -1.20 -2.32
N GLN A 77 14.13 -2.36 -2.82
CA GLN A 77 15.42 -2.48 -3.51
C GLN A 77 15.43 -1.67 -4.80
N VAL A 78 14.40 -1.82 -5.64
CA VAL A 78 14.28 -1.04 -6.88
C VAL A 78 14.26 0.46 -6.57
N GLU A 79 13.47 0.89 -5.59
CA GLU A 79 13.40 2.29 -5.18
C GLU A 79 14.77 2.81 -4.71
N ALA A 80 15.52 2.01 -3.93
CA ALA A 80 16.85 2.37 -3.45
C ALA A 80 17.87 2.58 -4.59
N GLU A 81 17.83 1.74 -5.62
CA GLU A 81 18.69 1.88 -6.82
C GLU A 81 18.32 3.11 -7.66
N LEU A 82 17.06 3.55 -7.59
CA LEU A 82 16.57 4.72 -8.32
C LEU A 82 16.70 6.03 -7.53
N VAL A 83 17.15 5.99 -6.27
CA VAL A 83 17.35 7.20 -5.46
C VAL A 83 18.34 8.14 -6.16
N GLY A 84 17.92 9.38 -6.39
CA GLY A 84 18.73 10.41 -7.05
C GLY A 84 18.52 10.51 -8.56
N PHE A 85 17.74 9.62 -9.17
CA PHE A 85 17.30 9.78 -10.55
C PHE A 85 16.15 10.80 -10.62
N SER A 86 16.45 12.00 -11.12
CA SER A 86 15.45 13.02 -11.46
C SER A 86 15.43 13.21 -12.99
N PRO A 87 14.40 12.71 -13.70
CA PRO A 87 14.22 12.98 -15.12
C PRO A 87 13.80 14.43 -15.40
#